data_AF-A0A2X1QM42-F1
#
_entry.id   AF-A0A2X1QM42-F1
#
_cell.length_a   1.000
_cell.length_b   1.000
_cell.length_c   1.000
_cell.angle_alpha   90.00
_cell.angle_beta   90.00
_cell.angle_gamma   90.00
#
_symmetry.space_group_name_H-M   'P 1'
#
loop_
_entity.id
_entity.type
_entity.pdbx_description
1 polymer ?
#
loop_
_entity_poly.entity_id
_entity_poly.type
_entity_poly.pdbx_seq_one_letter_code
_entity_poly.pdbx_strand_id
1 'polypeptide(L)'
;MKELARELWSRRYDEQSRRLWLEWITMAKDVGVPLLSSAARTLRKRLYGILNAMKYRVSNGNAESLNSKIRLLRIKSRGYRNKERFKVAVMFHYGRLNMDF
;
A
#
# COMPACT_ATOMS: atom_id res chain seq x y z
N MET A 1 -1.11 21.04 4.67
CA MET A 1 -1.79 19.74 4.43
C MET A 1 -0.82 18.57 4.24
N LYS A 2 0.06 18.60 3.21
CA LYS A 2 1.04 17.52 2.99
C LYS A 2 2.03 17.35 4.15
N GLU A 3 2.60 18.46 4.63
CA GLU A 3 3.56 18.42 5.74
C GLU A 3 2.93 17.86 7.01
N LEU A 4 1.75 18.35 7.39
CA LEU A 4 0.98 17.84 8.52
C LEU A 4 0.71 16.33 8.44
N ALA A 5 0.39 15.80 7.25
CA ALA A 5 0.20 14.36 7.06
C ALA A 5 1.51 13.58 7.30
N ARG A 6 2.63 14.16 6.90
CA ARG A 6 3.97 13.56 7.04
C ARG A 6 4.41 13.52 8.50
N GLU A 7 4.16 14.61 9.23
CA GLU A 7 4.37 14.67 10.67
C GLU A 7 3.52 13.61 11.39
N LEU A 8 2.22 13.54 11.10
CA LEU A 8 1.32 12.52 11.66
C LEU A 8 1.80 11.10 11.40
N TRP A 9 2.31 10.82 10.20
CA TRP A 9 2.87 9.52 9.83
C TRP A 9 4.17 9.20 10.58
N SER A 10 5.04 10.19 10.80
CA SER A 10 6.34 10.01 11.47
C SER A 10 6.23 9.80 12.98
N ARG A 11 5.09 10.21 13.58
CA ARG A 11 4.83 10.04 15.01
C ARG A 11 4.77 8.57 15.42
N ARG A 12 5.20 8.28 16.65
CA ARG A 12 4.94 6.98 17.29
C ARG A 12 3.43 6.83 17.48
N TYR A 13 2.91 5.65 17.19
CA TYR A 13 1.51 5.32 17.46
C TYR A 13 1.15 5.52 18.94
N ASP A 14 0.01 6.16 19.16
CA ASP A 14 -0.64 6.38 20.45
C ASP A 14 -2.16 6.28 20.28
N GLU A 15 -2.91 6.36 21.38
CA GLU A 15 -4.38 6.28 21.35
C GLU A 15 -5.03 7.45 20.58
N GLN A 16 -4.32 8.58 20.50
CA GLN A 16 -4.79 9.79 19.81
C GLN A 16 -4.62 9.71 18.29
N SER A 17 -3.74 8.83 17.80
CA SER A 17 -3.36 8.73 16.38
C SER A 17 -4.57 8.57 15.47
N ARG A 18 -5.56 7.75 15.85
CA ARG A 18 -6.80 7.60 15.08
C ARG A 18 -7.57 8.90 14.95
N ARG A 19 -7.72 9.63 16.06
CA ARG A 19 -8.44 10.90 16.09
C ARG A 19 -7.74 11.94 15.21
N LEU A 20 -6.43 12.09 15.35
CA LEU A 20 -5.64 13.04 14.58
C LEU A 20 -5.70 12.78 13.07
N TRP A 21 -5.65 11.51 12.65
CA TRP A 21 -5.84 11.16 11.24
C TRP A 21 -7.25 11.49 10.73
N LEU A 22 -8.29 11.30 11.56
CA LEU A 22 -9.66 11.65 11.18
C LEU A 22 -9.84 13.16 11.06
N GLU A 23 -9.27 13.95 11.98
CA GLU A 23 -9.25 15.41 11.92
C GLU A 23 -8.54 15.88 10.65
N TRP A 24 -7.36 15.33 10.36
CA TRP A 24 -6.63 15.62 9.12
C TRP A 24 -7.46 15.30 7.86
N ILE A 25 -8.15 14.16 7.83
CA ILE A 25 -9.01 13.74 6.71
C ILE A 25 -10.17 14.72 6.51
N THR A 26 -10.76 15.23 7.59
CA THR A 26 -11.83 16.23 7.52
C THR A 26 -11.28 17.54 6.94
N MET A 27 -10.21 18.08 7.52
CA MET A 27 -9.54 19.28 7.01
C MET A 27 -9.15 19.15 5.53
N ALA A 28 -8.63 17.99 5.13
CA ALA A 28 -8.22 17.71 3.74
C ALA A 28 -9.37 17.70 2.74
N LYS A 29 -10.59 17.38 3.18
CA LYS A 29 -11.80 17.48 2.35
C LYS A 29 -12.32 18.91 2.30
N ASP A 30 -12.28 19.62 3.42
CA ASP A 30 -12.84 20.97 3.55
C ASP A 30 -12.07 22.01 2.73
N VAL A 31 -10.79 21.76 2.45
CA VAL A 31 -9.96 22.59 1.56
C VAL A 31 -10.48 22.64 0.11
N GLY A 32 -11.37 21.73 -0.29
CA GLY A 32 -12.04 21.81 -1.61
C GLY A 32 -11.17 21.45 -2.82
N VAL A 33 -9.91 21.05 -2.62
CA VAL A 33 -9.03 20.60 -3.71
C VAL A 33 -9.38 19.16 -4.11
N PRO A 34 -9.77 18.88 -5.37
CA PRO A 34 -10.25 17.55 -5.77
C PRO A 34 -9.24 16.42 -5.56
N LEU A 35 -7.97 16.68 -5.86
CA LEU A 35 -6.88 15.72 -5.67
C LEU A 35 -6.70 15.36 -4.19
N LEU A 36 -6.72 16.37 -3.33
CA LEU A 36 -6.57 16.19 -1.88
C LEU A 36 -7.79 15.48 -1.27
N SER A 37 -8.99 15.83 -1.74
CA SER A 37 -10.23 15.18 -1.34
C SER A 37 -10.25 13.69 -1.71
N SER A 38 -9.74 13.34 -2.89
CA SER A 38 -9.58 11.95 -3.33
C SER A 38 -8.57 11.19 -2.46
N ALA A 39 -7.43 11.81 -2.13
CA ALA A 39 -6.45 11.25 -1.21
C ALA A 39 -7.06 11.03 0.19
N ALA A 40 -7.77 12.02 0.73
CA ALA A 40 -8.45 11.93 2.03
C ALA A 40 -9.49 10.80 2.06
N ARG A 41 -10.24 10.60 0.98
CA ARG A 41 -11.20 9.48 0.84
C ARG A 41 -10.49 8.13 0.87
N THR A 42 -9.36 8.01 0.18
CA THR A 42 -8.56 6.78 0.14
C THR A 42 -7.96 6.48 1.52
N LEU A 43 -7.38 7.49 2.18
CA LEU A 43 -6.83 7.38 3.53
C LEU A 43 -7.90 6.97 4.53
N ARG A 44 -9.11 7.55 4.48
CA ARG A 44 -10.23 7.15 5.34
C ARG A 44 -10.60 5.68 5.18
N LYS A 45 -10.68 5.19 3.93
CA LYS A 45 -11.00 3.78 3.63
C LYS A 45 -9.90 2.82 4.12
N ARG A 46 -8.65 3.27 4.19
CA ARG A 46 -7.48 2.46 4.57
C ARG A 46 -6.96 2.76 5.98
N LEU A 47 -7.65 3.59 6.76
CA LEU A 47 -7.16 4.13 8.04
C LEU A 47 -6.74 3.03 9.01
N TYR A 48 -7.48 1.93 9.08
CA TYR A 48 -7.12 0.77 9.90
C TYR A 48 -5.72 0.22 9.57
N GLY A 49 -5.40 0.06 8.28
CA GLY A 49 -4.09 -0.42 7.84
C GLY A 49 -2.97 0.57 8.13
N ILE A 50 -3.24 1.88 7.98
CA ILE A 50 -2.30 2.95 8.29
C ILE A 50 -1.94 2.94 9.78
N LEU A 51 -2.95 2.88 10.65
CA LEU A 51 -2.75 2.82 12.10
C LEU A 51 -1.98 1.56 12.52
N ASN A 52 -2.28 0.41 11.92
CA ASN A 52 -1.53 -0.82 12.17
C ASN A 52 -0.08 -0.71 11.69
N ALA A 53 0.16 -0.13 10.52
CA ALA A 53 1.53 0.09 10.02
C ALA A 53 2.33 1.00 10.96
N MET A 54 1.71 2.06 11.49
CA MET A 54 2.33 2.90 12.52
C MET A 54 2.60 2.14 13.82
N LYS A 55 1.63 1.36 14.31
CA LYS A 55 1.72 0.62 15.57
C LYS A 55 2.82 -0.43 15.55
N TYR A 56 2.88 -1.21 14.48
CA TYR A 56 3.80 -2.34 14.36
C TYR A 56 5.09 -1.99 13.60
N ARG A 57 5.22 -0.74 13.11
CA ARG A 57 6.36 -0.24 12.31
C ARG A 57 6.74 -1.19 11.17
N VAL A 58 5.74 -1.75 10.51
CA VAL A 58 5.96 -2.72 9.43
C VAL A 58 6.38 -1.99 8.15
N SER A 59 7.50 -2.40 7.57
CA SER A 59 7.95 -1.91 6.26
C SER A 59 7.20 -2.60 5.13
N ASN A 60 6.79 -1.83 4.12
CA ASN A 60 6.22 -2.36 2.88
C ASN A 60 7.30 -2.92 1.92
N GLY A 61 8.58 -2.85 2.29
CA GLY A 61 9.70 -3.20 1.41
C GLY A 61 9.66 -4.63 0.89
N ASN A 62 9.20 -5.60 1.69
CA ASN A 62 9.07 -6.98 1.22
C ASN A 62 7.99 -7.13 0.13
N ALA A 63 6.85 -6.46 0.30
CA ALA A 63 5.79 -6.45 -0.70
C ALA A 63 6.22 -5.72 -1.98
N GLU A 64 6.97 -4.62 -1.85
CA GLU A 64 7.54 -3.88 -2.98
C GLU A 64 8.60 -4.69 -3.74
N SER A 65 9.46 -5.40 -3.03
CA SER A 65 10.45 -6.31 -3.62
C SER A 65 9.75 -7.41 -4.42
N LEU A 66 8.71 -8.03 -3.85
CA LEU A 66 7.91 -9.04 -4.57
C LEU A 66 7.21 -8.45 -5.80
N ASN A 67 6.57 -7.29 -5.67
CA ASN A 67 5.92 -6.61 -6.80
C ASN A 67 6.91 -6.28 -7.92
N SER A 68 8.14 -5.88 -7.57
CA SER A 68 9.21 -5.61 -8.53
C SER A 68 9.67 -6.88 -9.25
N LYS A 69 9.82 -8.00 -8.53
CA LYS A 69 10.13 -9.31 -9.10
C LYS A 69 9.04 -9.81 -10.05
N ILE A 70 7.76 -9.65 -9.70
CA ILE A 70 6.61 -9.99 -10.56
C ILE A 70 6.60 -9.13 -11.82
N ARG A 71 6.83 -7.80 -11.70
CA ARG A 71 6.95 -6.90 -12.85
C ARG A 71 8.10 -7.31 -13.76
N LEU A 72 9.26 -7.63 -13.19
CA LEU A 72 10.44 -8.09 -13.94
C LEU A 72 10.15 -9.37 -14.71
N LEU A 73 9.46 -10.34 -14.11
CA LEU A 73 9.03 -11.57 -14.79
C LEU A 73 8.21 -11.25 -16.03
N ARG A 74 7.23 -10.35 -15.92
CA ARG A 74 6.41 -9.92 -17.06
C ARG A 74 7.25 -9.28 -18.18
N ILE A 75 8.22 -8.44 -17.83
CA ILE A 75 9.12 -7.76 -18.78
C ILE A 75 10.02 -8.79 -19.49
N LYS A 76 10.67 -9.68 -18.74
CA LYS A 76 11.54 -10.73 -19.29
C LYS A 76 10.81 -11.64 -20.27
N SER A 77 9.53 -11.88 -20.01
CA SER A 77 8.67 -12.72 -20.86
C SER A 77 8.12 -11.99 -22.08
N ARG A 78 8.41 -10.69 -22.25
CA ARG A 78 7.83 -9.81 -23.27
C ARG A 78 6.29 -9.76 -23.23
N GLY A 79 5.73 -9.87 -22.02
CA GLY A 79 4.30 -9.95 -21.79
C GLY A 79 3.74 -11.37 -21.86
N TYR A 80 2.54 -11.54 -21.32
CA TYR A 80 1.81 -12.81 -21.35
C TYR A 80 0.50 -12.60 -22.10
N ARG A 81 0.21 -13.44 -23.09
CA ARG A 81 -1.07 -13.44 -23.81
C ARG A 81 -2.25 -13.87 -22.92
N ASN A 82 -2.00 -14.70 -21.92
CA ASN A 82 -3.02 -15.27 -21.04
C ASN A 82 -2.68 -14.98 -19.56
N LYS A 83 -3.65 -14.42 -18.83
CA LYS A 83 -3.52 -14.06 -17.41
C LYS A 83 -3.30 -15.28 -16.52
N GLU A 84 -3.91 -16.43 -16.81
CA GLU A 84 -3.71 -17.67 -16.05
C GLU A 84 -2.28 -18.18 -16.21
N ARG A 85 -1.70 -18.11 -17.41
CA ARG A 85 -0.28 -18.44 -17.63
C ARG A 85 0.65 -17.52 -16.82
N PHE A 86 0.31 -16.24 -16.73
CA PHE A 86 1.07 -15.31 -15.89
C PHE A 86 0.99 -15.66 -14.40
N LYS A 87 -0.20 -16.01 -13.90
CA LYS A 87 -0.35 -16.46 -12.50
C LYS A 87 0.46 -17.71 -12.21
N VAL A 88 0.40 -18.72 -13.09
CA VAL A 88 1.20 -19.96 -12.93
C VAL A 88 2.69 -19.63 -12.90
N ALA A 89 3.18 -18.77 -13.81
CA ALA A 89 4.57 -18.35 -13.81
C ALA A 89 4.96 -17.60 -12.52
N VAL A 90 4.10 -16.72 -12.00
CA VAL A 90 4.33 -16.03 -10.72
C VAL A 90 4.41 -17.04 -9.57
N MET A 91 3.50 -18.01 -9.53
CA MET A 91 3.47 -19.03 -8.47
C MET A 91 4.67 -19.99 -8.58
N PHE A 92 5.08 -20.34 -9.78
CA PHE A 92 6.27 -21.16 -10.03
C PHE A 92 7.55 -20.47 -9.56
N HIS A 93 7.75 -19.19 -9.94
CA HIS A 93 8.98 -18.46 -9.59
C HIS A 93 9.01 -17.92 -8.15
N TYR A 94 7.85 -17.57 -7.59
CA TYR A 94 7.77 -16.80 -6.34
C TYR A 94 6.76 -17.36 -5.31
N GLY A 95 5.94 -18.34 -5.68
CA GLY A 95 4.89 -18.91 -4.83
C GLY A 95 5.33 -20.10 -3.98
N ARG A 96 6.60 -20.51 -4.06
CA ARG A 96 7.14 -21.70 -3.37
C ARG A 96 6.28 -22.96 -3.61
N LEU A 97 5.70 -23.09 -4.80
CA LEU A 97 4.98 -24.32 -5.17
C LEU A 97 5.97 -25.47 -5.18
N ASN A 98 5.66 -26.54 -4.45
CA ASN A 98 6.43 -27.77 -4.57
C ASN A 98 6.12 -28.38 -5.94
N MET A 99 7.16 -28.59 -6.75
CA MET A 99 7.07 -29.13 -8.10
C MET A 99 7.47 -30.61 -8.15
N ASP A 100 7.67 -31.22 -6.98
CA ASP A 100 7.90 -32.65 -6.84
C ASP A 100 6.61 -33.39 -7.27
N PHE A 101 6.73 -34.15 -8.35
CA PHE A 101 5.79 -35.18 -8.78
C PHE A 101 6.32 -36.55 -8.39
#